data_AF-A0A351Z189-F1
#
_entry.id   AF-A0A351Z189-F1
#
_cell.length_a   1.000
_cell.length_b   1.000
_cell.length_c   1.000
_cell.angle_alpha   90.00
_cell.angle_beta   90.00
_cell.angle_gamma   90.00
#
_symmetry.space_group_name_H-M   'P 1'
#
loop_
_entity.id
_entity.type
_entity.pdbx_description
1 polymer ?
#
loop_
_entity_poly.entity_id
_entity_poly.type
_entity_poly.pdbx_seq_one_letter_code
_entity_poly.pdbx_strand_id
1 'polypeptide(L)'
;MAGMGRKRIFVQVASSLLSNLHLSGLFERTIYKGGVKNVCLPALNCHSCPLASAACPVGAFQSVANSHSFKLSFFVTGLLSLFGLLLGRFVCGWLCPFGLVQGLLHKIPLPKLVVNRTADRLLRFLKYAVLAVFVIIIPVFVADEFGLGYPAFCKYICPAGTLEAGIPLLLMNKALRATVGFLFRWKLFILLVTILLSLFIYRPFCKYICPLGAFYSFFN
;
A
#
# COMPACT_ATOMS: atom_id res chain seq x y z
N MET A 1 14.29 9.30 20.93
CA MET A 1 13.15 8.47 20.45
C MET A 1 12.06 9.41 19.95
N ALA A 2 11.92 9.58 18.63
CA ALA A 2 10.99 10.56 18.06
C ALA A 2 9.54 10.04 18.13
N GLY A 3 8.83 10.37 19.22
CA GLY A 3 7.39 10.14 19.31
C GLY A 3 6.67 10.87 18.17
N MET A 4 5.68 10.23 17.54
CA MET A 4 4.83 10.90 16.56
C MET A 4 4.09 12.06 17.22
N GLY A 5 4.38 13.29 16.80
CA GLY A 5 3.70 14.49 17.31
C GLY A 5 2.18 14.43 17.09
N ARG A 6 1.40 14.95 18.03
CA ARG A 6 -0.07 14.94 18.02
C ARG A 6 -0.66 15.50 16.72
N LYS A 7 -0.04 16.56 16.16
CA LYS A 7 -0.40 17.15 14.86
C LYS A 7 -0.26 16.16 13.70
N ARG A 8 0.80 15.33 13.70
CA ARG A 8 1.05 14.34 12.65
C ARG A 8 0.04 13.20 12.66
N ILE A 9 -0.36 12.73 13.84
CA ILE A 9 -1.40 11.71 13.98
C ILE A 9 -2.72 12.25 13.43
N PHE A 10 -3.09 13.47 13.79
CA PHE A 10 -4.31 14.09 13.30
C PHE A 10 -4.37 14.15 11.76
N VAL A 11 -3.31 14.64 11.12
CA VAL A 11 -3.23 14.70 9.64
C VAL A 11 -3.33 13.30 9.02
N GLN A 12 -2.64 12.32 9.60
CA GLN A 12 -2.70 10.94 9.12
C GLN A 12 -4.10 10.33 9.24
N VAL A 13 -4.77 10.54 10.37
CA VAL A 13 -6.14 10.05 10.61
C VAL A 13 -7.10 10.72 9.64
N ALA A 14 -7.04 12.05 9.49
CA ALA A 14 -7.88 12.79 8.56
C ALA A 14 -7.68 12.30 7.11
N SER A 15 -6.43 12.15 6.67
CA SER A 15 -6.10 11.58 5.34
C SER A 15 -6.59 10.14 5.17
N SER A 16 -6.47 9.31 6.21
CA SER A 16 -6.94 7.92 6.20
C SER A 16 -8.47 7.85 6.07
N LEU A 17 -9.19 8.73 6.77
CA LEU A 17 -10.65 8.83 6.69
C LEU A 17 -11.09 9.32 5.31
N LEU A 18 -10.48 10.38 4.78
CA LEU A 18 -10.82 10.93 3.46
C LEU A 18 -10.61 9.90 2.34
N SER A 19 -9.50 9.16 2.40
CA SER A 19 -9.19 8.09 1.45
C SER A 19 -10.08 6.85 1.56
N ASN A 20 -10.79 6.69 2.69
CA ASN A 20 -11.62 5.53 3.00
C ASN A 20 -13.05 5.92 3.46
N LEU A 21 -13.60 7.02 2.94
CA LEU A 21 -14.87 7.57 3.43
C LEU A 21 -16.12 6.85 2.89
N HIS A 22 -15.98 5.81 2.06
CA HIS A 22 -17.11 5.14 1.44
C HIS A 22 -17.79 4.14 2.39
N LEU A 23 -18.48 4.66 3.40
CA LEU A 23 -19.12 3.87 4.46
C LEU A 23 -20.22 2.92 3.94
N SER A 24 -20.90 3.27 2.85
CA SER A 24 -21.92 2.41 2.20
C SER A 24 -21.37 1.07 1.72
N GLY A 25 -20.08 1.02 1.34
CA GLY A 25 -19.43 -0.24 0.92
C GLY A 25 -19.35 -1.29 2.03
N LEU A 26 -19.35 -0.88 3.31
CA LEU A 26 -19.46 -1.82 4.43
C LEU A 26 -20.85 -2.44 4.56
N PHE A 27 -21.91 -1.68 4.24
CA PHE A 27 -23.28 -2.17 4.35
C PHE A 27 -23.65 -3.05 3.15
N GLU A 28 -23.29 -2.62 1.94
CA GLU A 28 -23.60 -3.31 0.69
C GLU A 28 -22.71 -4.54 0.45
N ARG A 29 -21.58 -4.64 1.18
CA ARG A 29 -20.55 -5.69 1.01
C ARG A 29 -19.96 -5.73 -0.41
N THR A 30 -20.00 -4.60 -1.09
CA THR A 30 -19.48 -4.41 -2.44
C THR A 30 -18.32 -3.42 -2.41
N ILE A 31 -17.55 -3.41 -3.50
CA ILE A 31 -16.48 -2.45 -3.71
C ILE A 31 -17.08 -1.26 -4.44
N TYR A 32 -16.76 -0.03 -3.99
CA TYR A 32 -17.14 1.18 -4.73
C TYR A 32 -16.61 1.15 -6.17
N LYS A 33 -17.49 1.42 -7.15
CA LYS A 33 -17.17 1.47 -8.60
C LYS A 33 -17.46 2.84 -9.23
N GLY A 34 -17.73 3.87 -8.43
CA GLY A 34 -18.03 5.20 -8.98
C GLY A 34 -16.79 5.93 -9.52
N GLY A 35 -17.01 7.04 -10.23
CA GLY A 35 -15.96 7.74 -10.98
C GLY A 35 -14.77 8.24 -10.16
N VAL A 36 -14.94 8.52 -8.86
CA VAL A 36 -13.84 8.95 -7.97
C VAL A 36 -12.77 7.86 -7.83
N LYS A 37 -13.15 6.58 -8.05
CA LYS A 37 -12.21 5.44 -8.06
C LYS A 37 -11.18 5.54 -9.18
N ASN A 38 -11.41 6.36 -10.21
CA ASN A 38 -10.45 6.58 -11.30
C ASN A 38 -9.33 7.56 -10.90
N VAL A 39 -9.49 8.29 -9.81
CA VAL A 39 -8.46 9.19 -9.28
C VAL A 39 -7.55 8.41 -8.34
N CYS A 40 -6.23 8.51 -8.55
CA CYS A 40 -5.25 7.88 -7.68
C CYS A 40 -4.90 8.80 -6.51
N LEU A 41 -4.79 8.23 -5.32
CA LEU A 41 -4.22 8.93 -4.17
C LEU A 41 -2.68 8.90 -4.23
N PRO A 42 -1.97 9.90 -3.71
CA PRO A 42 -0.52 9.87 -3.63
C PRO A 42 -0.01 8.92 -2.52
N ALA A 43 -0.89 8.21 -1.82
CA ALA A 43 -0.54 7.35 -0.70
C ALA A 43 -0.92 5.90 -0.95
N LEU A 44 -0.27 4.98 -0.24
CA LEU A 44 -0.60 3.56 -0.31
C LEU A 44 -1.93 3.31 0.43
N ASN A 45 -2.95 2.93 -0.33
CA ASN A 45 -4.22 2.34 0.12
C ASN A 45 -4.50 1.07 -0.71
N CYS A 46 -5.68 0.46 -0.53
CA CYS A 46 -6.12 -0.69 -1.33
C CYS A 46 -7.32 -0.35 -2.21
N HIS A 47 -7.19 -0.60 -3.52
CA HIS A 47 -8.29 -0.41 -4.48
C HIS A 47 -9.49 -1.31 -4.17
N SER A 48 -9.25 -2.52 -3.69
CA SER A 48 -10.30 -3.50 -3.33
C SER A 48 -10.90 -3.29 -1.94
N CYS A 49 -10.48 -2.26 -1.20
CA CYS A 49 -11.08 -1.95 0.09
C CYS A 49 -12.53 -1.47 -0.13
N PRO A 50 -13.53 -2.02 0.60
CA PRO A 50 -14.93 -1.59 0.47
C PRO A 50 -15.12 -0.10 0.85
N LEU A 51 -14.27 0.41 1.74
CA LEU A 51 -14.28 1.80 2.18
C LEU A 51 -13.53 2.76 1.24
N ALA A 52 -12.68 2.26 0.33
CA ALA A 52 -11.82 3.10 -0.49
C ALA A 52 -12.62 3.91 -1.52
N SER A 53 -12.56 5.23 -1.39
CA SER A 53 -13.19 6.22 -2.27
C SER A 53 -12.39 6.45 -3.56
N ALA A 54 -11.07 6.27 -3.51
CA ALA A 54 -10.13 6.51 -4.61
C ALA A 54 -9.16 5.34 -4.82
N ALA A 55 -8.49 5.28 -5.97
CA ALA A 55 -7.60 4.18 -6.33
C ALA A 55 -6.23 4.23 -5.66
N CYS A 56 -5.67 3.03 -5.46
CA CYS A 56 -4.27 2.86 -5.12
C CYS A 56 -3.39 3.14 -6.34
N PRO A 57 -2.39 4.03 -6.21
CA PRO A 57 -1.54 4.38 -7.35
C PRO A 57 -0.70 3.19 -7.82
N VAL A 58 -0.24 2.34 -6.90
CA VAL A 58 0.51 1.12 -7.25
C VAL A 58 -0.40 0.13 -7.97
N GLY A 59 -1.58 -0.16 -7.41
CA GLY A 59 -2.54 -1.07 -8.02
C GLY A 59 -3.01 -0.60 -9.40
N ALA A 60 -3.36 0.68 -9.51
CA ALA A 60 -3.78 1.29 -10.77
C ALA A 60 -2.68 1.19 -11.83
N PHE A 61 -1.44 1.56 -11.49
CA PHE A 61 -0.30 1.42 -12.39
C PHE A 61 -0.15 -0.04 -12.87
N GLN A 62 -0.19 -1.01 -11.95
CA GLN A 62 -0.01 -2.42 -12.32
C GLN A 62 -1.12 -2.92 -13.25
N SER A 63 -2.38 -2.52 -13.04
CA SER A 63 -3.49 -2.96 -13.89
C SER A 63 -3.42 -2.41 -15.32
N VAL A 64 -2.81 -1.24 -15.53
CA VAL A 64 -2.69 -0.62 -16.86
C VAL A 64 -1.29 -0.71 -17.47
N ALA A 65 -0.32 -1.30 -16.76
CA ALA A 65 1.07 -1.38 -17.18
C ALA A 65 1.26 -2.13 -18.52
N ASN A 66 0.44 -3.16 -18.78
CA ASN A 66 0.45 -3.93 -20.04
C ASN A 66 -0.60 -3.45 -21.06
N SER A 67 -1.31 -2.36 -20.79
CA SER A 67 -2.32 -1.87 -21.72
C SER A 67 -1.68 -1.03 -22.82
N HIS A 68 -2.09 -1.25 -24.08
CA HIS A 68 -1.69 -0.44 -25.23
C HIS A 68 -2.12 1.04 -25.11
N SER A 69 -3.04 1.36 -24.18
CA SER A 69 -3.51 2.70 -23.87
C SER A 69 -2.70 3.34 -22.72
N PHE A 70 -1.45 3.71 -23.00
CA PHE A 70 -0.54 4.32 -22.02
C PHE A 70 -1.04 5.61 -21.32
N LYS A 71 -2.15 6.20 -21.74
CA LYS A 71 -2.73 7.44 -21.18
C LYS A 71 -2.90 7.35 -19.65
N LEU A 72 -3.41 6.23 -19.14
CA LEU A 72 -3.64 6.07 -17.70
C LEU A 72 -2.33 5.81 -16.94
N SER A 73 -1.40 5.05 -17.51
CA SER A 73 -0.07 4.82 -16.95
C SER A 73 0.73 6.12 -16.81
N PHE A 74 0.68 6.99 -17.84
CA PHE A 74 1.29 8.33 -17.79
C PHE A 74 0.59 9.24 -16.79
N PHE A 75 -0.74 9.18 -16.69
CA PHE A 75 -1.47 9.95 -15.68
C PHE A 75 -1.06 9.55 -14.25
N VAL A 76 -1.02 8.25 -13.93
CA VAL A 76 -0.61 7.78 -12.60
C VAL A 76 0.84 8.15 -12.31
N THR A 77 1.75 7.91 -13.26
CA THR A 77 3.16 8.22 -13.08
C THR A 77 3.40 9.72 -12.96
N GLY A 78 2.73 10.55 -13.77
CA GLY A 78 2.80 12.00 -13.72
C GLY A 78 2.28 12.56 -12.39
N LEU A 79 1.14 12.07 -11.91
CA LEU A 79 0.60 12.43 -10.61
C LEU A 79 1.56 12.07 -9.47
N LEU A 80 2.11 10.86 -9.48
CA LEU A 80 3.10 10.43 -8.50
C LEU A 80 4.37 11.28 -8.57
N SER A 81 4.88 11.58 -9.77
CA SER A 81 6.05 12.44 -9.94
C SER A 81 5.80 13.86 -9.43
N LEU A 82 4.62 14.43 -9.68
CA LEU A 82 4.23 15.75 -9.17
C LEU A 82 4.28 15.78 -7.64
N PHE A 83 3.61 14.82 -6.97
CA PHE A 83 3.66 14.72 -5.52
C PHE A 83 5.06 14.35 -5.00
N GLY A 84 5.84 13.59 -5.77
CA GLY A 84 7.22 13.25 -5.45
C GLY A 84 8.14 14.48 -5.46
N LEU A 85 8.03 15.33 -6.46
CA LEU A 85 8.78 16.58 -6.56
C LEU A 85 8.39 17.58 -5.48
N LEU A 86 7.10 17.73 -5.20
CA LEU A 86 6.60 18.72 -4.24
C LEU A 86 6.79 18.29 -2.78
N LEU A 87 6.53 17.01 -2.47
CA LEU A 87 6.46 16.51 -1.09
C LEU A 87 7.42 15.34 -0.83
N GLY A 88 7.88 14.63 -1.85
CA GLY A 88 8.79 13.49 -1.73
C GLY A 88 8.31 12.47 -0.69
N ARG A 89 9.22 12.04 0.19
CA ARG A 89 8.93 11.04 1.23
C ARG A 89 7.99 11.55 2.33
N PHE A 90 7.68 12.85 2.36
CA PHE A 90 6.71 13.43 3.29
C PHE A 90 5.33 12.78 3.13
N VAL A 91 4.93 12.43 1.92
CA VAL A 91 3.65 11.76 1.62
C VAL A 91 3.49 10.46 2.40
N CYS A 92 4.47 9.56 2.33
CA CYS A 92 4.48 8.33 3.13
C CYS A 92 4.54 8.61 4.65
N GLY A 93 5.14 9.74 5.03
CA GLY A 93 5.29 10.19 6.39
C GLY A 93 4.00 10.69 7.03
N TRP A 94 3.15 11.39 6.29
CA TRP A 94 2.04 12.20 6.83
C TRP A 94 0.67 11.85 6.27
N LEU A 95 0.59 11.34 5.04
CA LEU A 95 -0.70 11.09 4.37
C LEU A 95 -1.07 9.61 4.34
N CYS A 96 -0.08 8.70 4.40
CA CYS A 96 -0.33 7.28 4.18
C CYS A 96 -1.02 6.56 5.37
N PRO A 97 -2.18 5.89 5.14
CA PRO A 97 -2.90 5.16 6.18
C PRO A 97 -2.09 3.97 6.72
N PHE A 98 -1.43 3.22 5.84
CA PHE A 98 -0.59 2.10 6.29
C PHE A 98 0.64 2.56 7.10
N GLY A 99 1.14 3.77 6.81
CA GLY A 99 2.20 4.40 7.60
C GLY A 99 1.74 4.84 8.99
N LEU A 100 0.47 5.24 9.13
CA LEU A 100 -0.17 5.50 10.43
C LEU A 100 -0.23 4.23 11.26
N VAL A 101 -0.72 3.12 10.69
CA VAL A 101 -0.84 1.82 11.39
C VAL A 101 0.52 1.38 11.95
N GLN A 102 1.58 1.36 11.13
CA GLN A 102 2.92 1.00 11.60
C GLN A 102 3.45 1.96 12.67
N GLY A 103 3.15 3.25 12.55
CA GLY A 103 3.54 4.25 13.53
C GLY A 103 2.85 4.08 14.88
N LEU A 104 1.56 3.74 14.87
CA LEU A 104 0.78 3.44 16.09
C LEU A 104 1.28 2.15 16.75
N LEU A 105 1.56 1.10 15.97
CA LEU A 105 2.13 -0.15 16.48
C LEU A 105 3.49 0.08 17.15
N HIS A 106 4.35 0.92 16.55
CA HIS A 106 5.64 1.26 17.14
C HIS A 106 5.54 2.06 18.44
N LYS A 107 4.38 2.67 18.75
CA LYS A 107 4.16 3.40 20.00
C LYS A 107 3.99 2.47 21.20
N ILE A 108 3.69 1.19 20.98
CA ILE A 108 3.56 0.19 22.05
C ILE A 108 4.93 0.05 22.75
N PRO A 109 4.99 0.10 24.10
CA PRO A 109 6.23 0.13 24.87
C PRO A 109 6.90 -1.25 24.94
N LEU A 110 7.39 -1.72 23.79
CA LEU A 110 8.19 -2.94 23.63
C LEU A 110 9.66 -2.59 23.43
N PRO A 111 10.61 -3.51 23.72
CA PRO A 111 12.02 -3.29 23.47
C PRO A 111 12.21 -2.94 21.98
N LYS A 112 12.94 -1.85 21.69
CA LYS A 112 13.11 -1.38 20.31
C LYS A 112 14.40 -1.97 19.72
N LEU A 113 14.29 -2.52 18.52
CA LEU A 113 15.42 -3.10 17.81
C LEU A 113 16.15 -2.00 17.03
N VAL A 114 17.43 -1.82 17.32
CA VAL A 114 18.32 -0.97 16.54
C VAL A 114 19.00 -1.84 15.50
N VAL A 115 18.65 -1.62 14.23
CA VAL A 115 19.26 -2.33 13.10
C VAL A 115 20.66 -1.73 12.84
N ASN A 116 21.67 -2.57 12.72
CA ASN A 116 23.04 -2.14 12.40
C ASN A 116 23.06 -1.32 11.09
N ARG A 117 23.91 -0.29 11.00
CA ARG A 117 24.00 0.65 9.87
C ARG A 117 24.21 -0.05 8.53
N THR A 118 25.05 -1.09 8.49
CA THR A 118 25.34 -1.83 7.26
C THR A 118 24.11 -2.60 6.77
N ALA A 119 23.45 -3.33 7.68
CA ALA A 119 22.23 -4.07 7.36
C ALA A 119 21.08 -3.13 6.97
N ASP A 120 20.94 -2.01 7.67
CA ASP A 120 19.96 -0.97 7.37
C ASP A 120 20.13 -0.37 5.96
N ARG A 121 21.38 -0.16 5.53
CA ARG A 121 21.69 0.33 4.18
C ARG A 121 21.30 -0.72 3.13
N LEU A 122 21.66 -1.99 3.34
CA LEU A 122 21.35 -3.06 2.40
C LEU A 122 19.85 -3.31 2.29
N LEU A 123 19.14 -3.40 3.42
CA LEU A 123 17.69 -3.61 3.45
C LEU A 123 16.92 -2.46 2.78
N ARG A 124 17.48 -1.24 2.77
CA ARG A 124 16.89 -0.12 2.03
C ARG A 124 16.97 -0.26 0.52
N PHE A 125 17.84 -1.12 -0.02
CA PHE A 125 17.86 -1.41 -1.45
C PHE A 125 16.72 -2.35 -1.87
N LEU A 126 16.22 -3.18 -0.95
CA LEU A 126 15.18 -4.17 -1.23
C LEU A 126 13.90 -3.54 -1.82
N LYS A 127 13.48 -2.37 -1.35
CA LYS A 127 12.29 -1.67 -1.88
C LYS A 127 12.43 -1.31 -3.36
N TYR A 128 13.65 -1.09 -3.85
CA TYR A 128 13.90 -0.81 -5.27
C TYR A 128 13.86 -2.08 -6.10
N ALA A 129 14.36 -3.20 -5.57
CA ALA A 129 14.17 -4.51 -6.19
C ALA A 129 12.68 -4.87 -6.28
N VAL A 130 11.91 -4.62 -5.21
CA VAL A 130 10.45 -4.83 -5.20
C VAL A 130 9.75 -3.95 -6.23
N LEU A 131 10.13 -2.66 -6.33
CA LEU A 131 9.60 -1.75 -7.34
C LEU A 131 9.91 -2.26 -8.76
N ALA A 132 11.17 -2.58 -9.06
CA ALA A 132 11.59 -3.03 -10.38
C ALA A 132 10.90 -4.33 -10.79
N VAL A 133 10.92 -5.36 -9.93
CA VAL A 133 10.42 -6.69 -10.28
C VAL A 133 8.90 -6.77 -10.19
N PHE A 134 8.32 -6.42 -9.04
CA PHE A 134 6.90 -6.69 -8.76
C PHE A 134 5.95 -5.58 -9.20
N VAL A 135 6.44 -4.38 -9.49
CA VAL A 135 5.58 -3.26 -9.96
C VAL A 135 5.82 -2.93 -11.42
N ILE A 136 7.05 -3.09 -11.94
CA ILE A 136 7.38 -2.74 -13.33
C ILE A 136 7.45 -4.00 -14.21
N ILE A 137 8.43 -4.88 -13.98
CA ILE A 137 8.72 -6.01 -14.88
C ILE A 137 7.53 -6.96 -15.00
N ILE A 138 7.07 -7.55 -13.89
CA ILE A 138 5.99 -8.54 -13.96
C ILE A 138 4.71 -7.97 -14.58
N PRO A 139 4.18 -6.81 -14.13
CA PRO A 139 2.92 -6.30 -14.67
C PRO A 139 3.00 -5.82 -16.12
N VAL A 140 4.20 -5.52 -16.64
CA VAL A 140 4.42 -5.15 -18.05
C VAL A 140 4.49 -6.38 -18.95
N PHE A 141 5.16 -7.45 -18.52
CA PHE A 141 5.37 -8.64 -19.34
C PHE A 141 4.32 -9.73 -19.15
N VAL A 142 3.57 -9.71 -18.05
CA VAL A 142 2.55 -10.71 -17.72
C VAL A 142 1.19 -10.03 -17.68
N ALA A 143 0.28 -10.52 -18.53
CA ALA A 143 -1.12 -10.15 -18.49
C ALA A 143 -1.91 -11.08 -17.55
N ASP A 144 -2.92 -10.53 -16.91
CA ASP A 144 -3.96 -11.26 -16.22
C ASP A 144 -4.97 -11.86 -17.23
N GLU A 145 -5.89 -12.69 -16.75
CA GLU A 145 -6.90 -13.39 -17.57
C GLU A 145 -7.76 -12.43 -18.44
N PHE A 146 -7.86 -11.16 -18.03
CA PHE A 146 -8.60 -10.11 -18.72
C PHE A 146 -7.74 -9.26 -19.67
N GLY A 147 -6.49 -9.64 -19.93
CA GLY A 147 -5.55 -8.88 -20.77
C GLY A 147 -5.02 -7.59 -20.11
N LEU A 148 -5.26 -7.40 -18.81
CA LEU A 148 -4.75 -6.28 -18.01
C LEU A 148 -3.40 -6.64 -17.39
N GLY A 149 -2.60 -5.65 -16.98
CA GLY A 149 -1.32 -5.93 -16.33
C GLY A 149 -1.49 -6.69 -15.01
N TYR A 150 -0.66 -7.70 -14.79
CA TYR A 150 -0.80 -8.60 -13.64
C TYR A 150 -0.38 -7.90 -12.33
N PRO A 151 -1.28 -7.72 -11.34
CA PRO A 151 -1.01 -6.92 -10.14
C PRO A 151 -0.17 -7.69 -9.08
N ALA A 152 1.04 -8.10 -9.46
CA ALA A 152 1.92 -8.97 -8.68
C ALA A 152 2.21 -8.45 -7.27
N PHE A 153 2.50 -7.17 -7.09
CA PHE A 153 2.78 -6.61 -5.76
C PHE A 153 1.53 -6.67 -4.87
N CYS A 154 0.38 -6.26 -5.40
CA CYS A 154 -0.90 -6.35 -4.69
C CYS A 154 -1.32 -7.80 -4.39
N LYS A 155 -0.93 -8.76 -5.25
CA LYS A 155 -1.26 -10.18 -5.12
C LYS A 155 -0.31 -10.96 -4.20
N TYR A 156 0.96 -10.59 -4.07
CA TYR A 156 1.94 -11.39 -3.32
C TYR A 156 2.58 -10.70 -2.12
N ILE A 157 2.67 -9.36 -2.11
CA ILE A 157 3.51 -8.65 -1.13
C ILE A 157 2.70 -7.66 -0.28
N CYS A 158 1.68 -7.01 -0.82
CA CYS A 158 1.03 -5.87 -0.17
C CYS A 158 0.27 -6.24 1.12
N PRO A 159 0.78 -5.87 2.32
CA PRO A 159 0.09 -6.10 3.58
C PRO A 159 -1.10 -5.15 3.76
N ALA A 160 -1.04 -3.94 3.19
CA ALA A 160 -2.14 -2.97 3.23
C ALA A 160 -3.40 -3.53 2.57
N GLY A 161 -3.27 -4.23 1.44
CA GLY A 161 -4.41 -4.86 0.79
C GLY A 161 -5.05 -5.98 1.61
N THR A 162 -4.25 -6.70 2.38
CA THR A 162 -4.76 -7.75 3.29
C THR A 162 -5.50 -7.15 4.47
N LEU A 163 -4.96 -6.07 5.04
CA LEU A 163 -5.54 -5.36 6.18
C LEU A 163 -6.83 -4.61 5.80
N GLU A 164 -6.81 -3.86 4.70
CA GLU A 164 -7.91 -2.97 4.29
C GLU A 164 -9.01 -3.69 3.50
N ALA A 165 -8.67 -4.70 2.70
CA ALA A 165 -9.63 -5.41 1.86
C ALA A 165 -9.79 -6.88 2.25
N GLY A 166 -8.68 -7.63 2.35
CA GLY A 166 -8.71 -9.08 2.56
C GLY A 166 -9.48 -9.50 3.81
N ILE A 167 -9.14 -8.94 4.97
CA ILE A 167 -9.79 -9.28 6.25
C ILE A 167 -11.26 -8.82 6.25
N PRO A 168 -11.61 -7.54 5.94
CA PRO A 168 -13.01 -7.12 5.92
C PRO A 168 -13.88 -7.93 4.96
N LEU A 169 -13.42 -8.16 3.72
CA LEU A 169 -14.20 -8.88 2.72
C LEU A 169 -14.47 -10.34 3.12
N LEU A 170 -13.49 -11.02 3.73
CA LEU A 170 -13.70 -12.37 4.25
C LEU A 170 -14.63 -12.40 5.45
N LEU A 171 -14.53 -11.42 6.36
CA LEU A 171 -15.45 -11.32 7.49
C LEU A 171 -16.88 -11.02 7.03
N MET A 172 -17.06 -10.31 5.93
CA MET A 172 -18.38 -9.90 5.44
C MET A 172 -19.03 -10.94 4.51
N ASN A 173 -18.24 -11.75 3.79
CA ASN A 173 -18.75 -12.67 2.78
C ASN A 173 -18.42 -14.13 3.08
N LYS A 174 -19.44 -14.92 3.43
CA LYS A 174 -19.32 -16.36 3.74
C LYS A 174 -18.83 -17.18 2.53
N ALA A 175 -19.19 -16.80 1.31
CA ALA A 175 -18.77 -17.51 0.10
C ALA A 175 -17.24 -17.39 -0.12
N LEU A 176 -16.69 -16.19 0.11
CA LEU A 176 -15.24 -15.97 -0.02
C LEU A 176 -14.43 -16.77 1.00
N ARG A 177 -15.00 -17.05 2.20
CA ARG A 177 -14.35 -17.88 3.22
C ARG A 177 -14.14 -19.32 2.77
N ALA A 178 -15.08 -19.88 2.03
CA ALA A 178 -14.97 -21.24 1.51
C ALA A 178 -13.86 -21.36 0.44
N THR A 179 -13.54 -20.26 -0.24
CA THR A 179 -12.50 -20.19 -1.28
C THR A 179 -11.14 -19.73 -0.77
N VAL A 180 -10.93 -19.65 0.55
CA VAL A 180 -9.66 -19.19 1.13
C VAL A 180 -8.56 -20.21 0.83
N GLY A 181 -7.72 -19.87 -0.15
CA GLY A 181 -6.60 -20.70 -0.57
C GLY A 181 -5.27 -20.35 0.10
N PHE A 182 -4.22 -21.02 -0.36
CA PHE A 182 -2.83 -20.80 0.06
C PHE A 182 -2.38 -19.33 -0.06
N LEU A 183 -2.76 -18.65 -1.15
CA LEU A 183 -2.44 -17.25 -1.41
C LEU A 183 -2.90 -16.30 -0.28
N PHE A 184 -4.09 -16.53 0.28
CA PHE A 184 -4.58 -15.69 1.38
C PHE A 184 -3.79 -15.95 2.67
N ARG A 185 -3.47 -17.21 2.99
CA ARG A 185 -2.63 -17.56 4.15
C ARG A 185 -1.24 -16.92 4.04
N TRP A 186 -0.66 -16.93 2.84
CA TRP A 186 0.61 -16.27 2.56
C TRP A 186 0.55 -14.75 2.78
N LYS A 187 -0.49 -14.10 2.28
CA LYS A 187 -0.73 -12.67 2.51
C LYS A 187 -0.91 -12.33 3.99
N LEU A 188 -1.67 -13.16 4.71
CA LEU A 188 -1.87 -13.03 6.15
C LEU A 188 -0.53 -13.16 6.89
N PHE A 189 0.31 -14.12 6.49
CA PHE A 189 1.65 -14.30 7.04
C PHE A 189 2.51 -13.04 6.87
N ILE A 190 2.56 -12.44 5.67
CA ILE A 190 3.30 -11.19 5.43
C ILE A 190 2.75 -10.04 6.28
N LEU A 191 1.43 -9.94 6.41
CA LEU A 191 0.80 -8.93 7.26
C LEU A 191 1.23 -9.12 8.73
N LEU A 192 1.18 -10.34 9.25
CA LEU A 192 1.59 -10.66 10.63
C LEU A 192 3.07 -10.33 10.85
N VAL A 193 3.96 -10.76 9.96
CA VAL A 193 5.39 -10.41 10.02
C VAL A 193 5.58 -8.89 10.00
N THR A 194 4.84 -8.17 9.15
CA THR A 194 4.92 -6.71 9.07
C THR A 194 4.47 -6.04 10.36
N ILE A 195 3.37 -6.52 10.96
CA ILE A 195 2.85 -6.02 12.24
C ILE A 195 3.88 -6.26 13.34
N LEU A 196 4.37 -7.49 13.47
CA LEU A 196 5.36 -7.86 14.47
C LEU A 196 6.62 -7.01 14.34
N LEU A 197 7.20 -6.90 13.15
CA LEU A 197 8.39 -6.07 12.92
C LEU A 197 8.12 -4.59 13.23
N SER A 198 6.90 -4.09 13.02
CA SER A 198 6.55 -2.68 13.29
C SER A 198 6.50 -2.36 14.79
N LEU A 199 6.31 -3.36 15.64
CA LEU A 199 6.41 -3.20 17.10
C LEU A 199 7.84 -2.86 17.53
N PHE A 200 8.83 -3.49 16.90
CA PHE A 200 10.24 -3.38 17.28
C PHE A 200 11.01 -2.33 16.47
N ILE A 201 10.71 -2.20 15.17
CA ILE A 201 11.40 -1.32 14.22
C ILE A 201 10.45 -0.21 13.77
N TYR A 202 10.95 1.01 13.63
CA TYR A 202 10.12 2.12 13.14
C TYR A 202 9.82 1.98 11.64
N ARG A 203 8.55 1.68 11.32
CA ARG A 203 7.98 1.61 9.95
C ARG A 203 8.77 0.70 8.99
N PRO A 204 8.97 -0.60 9.30
CA PRO A 204 9.85 -1.49 8.55
C PRO A 204 9.41 -1.67 7.09
N PHE A 205 8.10 -1.81 6.83
CA PHE A 205 7.59 -2.01 5.47
C PHE A 205 7.78 -0.76 4.60
N CYS A 206 7.43 0.42 5.12
CA CYS A 206 7.65 1.69 4.40
C CYS A 206 9.15 2.00 4.19
N LYS A 207 10.03 1.40 5.00
CA LYS A 207 11.47 1.60 4.94
C LYS A 207 12.17 0.65 3.97
N TYR A 208 11.77 -0.62 3.94
CA TYR A 208 12.53 -1.67 3.25
C TYR A 208 11.80 -2.35 2.09
N ILE A 209 10.46 -2.29 2.00
CA ILE A 209 9.70 -3.12 1.03
C ILE A 209 8.80 -2.27 0.13
N CYS A 210 8.21 -1.19 0.65
CA CYS A 210 7.18 -0.43 -0.05
C CYS A 210 7.70 0.22 -1.36
N PRO A 211 7.12 -0.12 -2.54
CA PRO A 211 7.56 0.42 -3.83
C PRO A 211 7.22 1.91 -3.96
N LEU A 212 6.10 2.36 -3.39
CA LEU A 212 5.75 3.80 -3.36
C LEU A 212 6.79 4.61 -2.57
N GLY A 213 7.31 4.04 -1.48
CA GLY A 213 8.39 4.64 -0.70
C GLY A 213 9.77 4.55 -1.37
N ALA A 214 9.94 3.67 -2.37
CA ALA A 214 11.10 3.68 -3.25
C ALA A 214 10.98 4.81 -4.27
N PHE A 215 9.83 4.92 -4.94
CA PHE A 215 9.53 5.95 -5.93
C PHE A 215 9.72 7.37 -5.35
N TYR A 216 9.09 7.69 -4.22
CA TYR A 216 9.24 9.01 -3.59
C TYR A 216 10.62 9.30 -3.01
N SER A 217 11.43 8.26 -2.79
CA SER A 217 12.81 8.43 -2.31
C SER A 217 13.79 8.75 -3.43
N PHE A 218 13.37 8.71 -4.70
CA PHE A 218 14.18 9.22 -5.81
C PHE A 218 14.17 10.75 -5.89
N PHE A 219 13.13 11.40 -5.35
CA PHE A 219 12.95 12.86 -5.41
C PHE A 219 13.50 13.61 -4.19
N ASN A 220 14.11 12.91 -3.22
CA ASN A 220 14.60 13.49 -1.97
C ASN A 220 15.78 12.68 -1.42
#